data_AF-A0A9E2D4I5-F1
#
_entry.id   AF-A0A9E2D4I5-F1
#
_cell.length_a   1.000
_cell.length_b   1.000
_cell.length_c   1.000
_cell.angle_alpha   90.00
_cell.angle_beta   90.00
_cell.angle_gamma   90.00
#
_symmetry.space_group_name_H-M   'P 1'
#
loop_
_entity.id
_entity.type
_entity.pdbx_description
1 polymer ?
#
loop_
_entity_poly.entity_id
_entity_poly.type
_entity_poly.pdbx_seq_one_letter_code
_entity_poly.pdbx_strand_id
1 'polypeptide(L)'
;MRLCAICAKENRTCCVSRDILLSAGDLDRIAGYTGAIDFFELRKPKSPEYLDQDDDPNWNLYTLFADGSRRVVKHGSPGICWFLTTQGCLLPEQVRPLVCRLHPVEFTEQKITGLSRECPAEHLPGDETLLTNLEMDLDLAELCRQQLYAELRQETLHRPKAA
;
A
#
# COMPACT_ATOMS: atom_id res chain seq x y z
N MET A 1 19.96 11.25 0.31
CA MET A 1 18.94 10.77 1.28
C MET A 1 17.72 10.43 0.46
N ARG A 2 17.18 9.20 0.54
CA ARG A 2 16.01 8.80 -0.28
C ARG A 2 14.78 9.63 0.10
N LEU A 3 13.94 9.98 -0.87
CA LEU A 3 12.75 10.83 -0.67
C LEU A 3 11.84 10.29 0.45
N CYS A 4 11.68 8.96 0.57
CA CYS A 4 10.90 8.37 1.66
C CYS A 4 11.44 8.70 3.07
N ALA A 5 12.76 8.81 3.23
CA ALA A 5 13.37 9.18 4.51
C ALA A 5 13.21 10.68 4.81
N ILE A 6 13.13 11.52 3.77
CA ILE A 6 12.80 12.95 3.89
C ILE A 6 11.33 13.08 4.30
N CYS A 7 10.42 12.43 3.57
CA CYS A 7 8.99 12.43 3.90
C CYS A 7 8.72 11.93 5.33
N ALA A 8 9.46 10.89 5.78
CA ALA A 8 9.34 10.34 7.14
C ALA A 8 9.68 11.35 8.23
N LYS A 9 10.67 12.22 7.98
CA LYS A 9 11.04 13.30 8.91
C LYS A 9 10.02 14.44 8.93
N GLU A 10 9.36 14.69 7.80
CA GLU A 10 8.42 15.80 7.63
C GLU A 10 6.96 15.43 7.93
N ASN A 11 6.67 14.18 8.30
CA ASN A 11 5.30 13.64 8.47
C ASN A 11 4.40 13.80 7.22
N ARG A 12 4.98 13.97 6.03
CA ARG A 12 4.27 14.02 4.74
C ARG A 12 4.31 12.67 4.00
N THR A 13 4.52 11.57 4.71
CA THR A 13 4.62 10.23 4.09
C THR A 13 3.25 9.66 3.72
N CYS A 14 3.25 8.75 2.75
CA CYS A 14 2.16 7.79 2.52
C CYS A 14 1.84 6.89 3.74
N CYS A 15 2.68 6.90 4.78
CA CYS A 15 2.50 6.17 6.04
C CYS A 15 1.75 6.97 7.11
N VAL A 16 1.33 8.21 6.84
CA VAL A 16 0.57 9.05 7.78
C VAL A 16 -0.84 9.27 7.25
N SER A 17 -1.84 9.00 8.08
CA SER A 17 -3.29 9.19 7.84
C SER A 17 -3.85 8.45 6.63
N ARG A 18 -3.10 7.47 6.09
CA ARG A 18 -3.53 6.60 4.98
C ARG A 18 -3.85 5.20 5.47
N ASP A 19 -4.78 4.58 4.76
CA ASP A 19 -5.10 3.17 4.90
C ASP A 19 -4.19 2.36 3.98
N ILE A 20 -3.25 1.62 4.57
CA ILE A 20 -2.38 0.70 3.84
C ILE A 20 -3.08 -0.65 3.79
N LEU A 21 -3.68 -0.97 2.64
CA LEU A 21 -4.34 -2.25 2.38
C LEU A 21 -3.33 -3.41 2.48
N LEU A 22 -3.80 -4.55 2.98
CA LEU A 22 -3.03 -5.80 3.04
C LEU A 22 -3.78 -6.93 2.33
N SER A 23 -3.11 -7.65 1.43
CA SER A 23 -3.57 -8.94 0.94
C SER A 23 -3.34 -10.06 1.98
N ALA A 24 -3.84 -11.27 1.72
CA ALA A 24 -3.45 -12.45 2.51
C ALA A 24 -1.95 -12.75 2.39
N GLY A 25 -1.38 -12.64 1.19
CA GLY A 25 0.05 -12.86 0.98
C GLY A 25 0.92 -11.83 1.71
N ASP A 26 0.45 -10.58 1.87
CA ASP A 26 1.14 -9.58 2.68
C ASP A 26 1.19 -10.00 4.14
N LEU A 27 0.12 -10.59 4.68
CA LEU A 27 0.12 -11.11 6.04
C LEU A 27 1.19 -12.17 6.23
N ASP A 28 1.26 -13.15 5.32
CA ASP A 28 2.22 -14.25 5.40
C ASP A 28 3.66 -13.75 5.29
N ARG A 29 3.93 -12.85 4.33
CA ARG A 29 5.27 -12.26 4.14
C ARG A 29 5.72 -11.47 5.36
N ILE A 30 4.85 -10.60 5.89
CA ILE A 30 5.19 -9.72 7.01
C ILE A 30 5.30 -10.52 8.30
N ALA A 31 4.38 -11.45 8.56
CA ALA A 31 4.43 -12.30 9.75
C ALA A 31 5.67 -13.21 9.73
N GLY A 32 6.01 -13.79 8.56
CA GLY A 32 7.21 -14.60 8.39
C GLY A 32 8.51 -13.83 8.67
N TYR A 33 8.56 -12.53 8.34
CA TYR A 33 9.73 -11.69 8.59
C TYR A 33 9.79 -11.14 10.03
N THR A 34 8.66 -10.66 10.55
CA THR A 34 8.61 -9.92 11.83
C THR A 34 8.32 -10.81 13.03
N GLY A 35 7.72 -11.98 12.83
CA GLY A 35 7.12 -12.80 13.89
C GLY A 35 5.84 -12.22 14.49
N ALA A 36 5.41 -11.02 14.07
CA ALA A 36 4.20 -10.39 14.56
C ALA A 36 2.97 -10.86 13.77
N ILE A 37 1.82 -10.95 14.43
CA ILE A 37 0.54 -11.38 13.81
C ILE A 37 -0.60 -10.41 14.09
N ASP A 38 -0.34 -9.33 14.83
CA ASP A 38 -1.34 -8.37 15.31
C ASP A 38 -1.15 -6.98 14.71
N PHE A 39 -0.35 -6.84 13.66
CA PHE A 39 -0.03 -5.56 13.00
C PHE A 39 -1.13 -5.03 12.05
N PHE A 40 -2.24 -5.76 11.91
CA PHE A 40 -3.35 -5.41 11.02
C PHE A 40 -4.68 -5.36 11.77
N GLU A 41 -5.64 -4.64 11.18
CA GLU A 41 -7.02 -4.56 11.67
C GLU A 41 -8.00 -4.66 10.50
N LEU A 42 -9.24 -5.07 10.82
CA LEU A 42 -10.38 -4.98 9.92
C LEU A 42 -11.19 -3.76 10.30
N ARG A 43 -11.31 -2.79 9.38
CA ARG A 43 -12.12 -1.60 9.63
C ARG A 43 -12.67 -1.00 8.34
N LYS A 44 -13.75 -0.23 8.46
CA LYS A 44 -14.27 0.57 7.35
C LYS A 44 -13.24 1.65 6.95
N PRO A 45 -13.16 2.02 5.66
CA PRO A 45 -12.31 3.12 5.23
C PRO A 45 -12.65 4.42 5.95
N LYS A 46 -11.63 5.18 6.37
CA LYS A 46 -11.81 6.48 7.04
C LYS A 46 -12.18 7.60 6.06
N SER A 47 -11.68 7.54 4.83
CA SER A 47 -11.97 8.49 3.76
C SER A 47 -12.94 7.87 2.75
N PRO A 48 -13.99 8.59 2.30
CA PRO A 48 -14.87 8.17 1.22
C PRO A 48 -14.14 7.93 -0.11
N GLU A 49 -13.00 8.60 -0.35
CA GLU A 49 -12.18 8.45 -1.56
C GLU A 49 -11.73 6.99 -1.79
N TYR A 50 -11.60 6.22 -0.71
CA TYR A 50 -11.25 4.81 -0.80
C TYR A 50 -12.38 3.90 -1.32
N LEU A 51 -13.59 4.44 -1.44
CA LEU A 51 -14.75 3.77 -2.01
C LEU A 51 -15.03 4.23 -3.44
N ASP A 52 -14.47 5.36 -3.86
CA ASP A 52 -14.58 5.90 -5.22
C ASP A 52 -13.52 5.25 -6.11
N GLN A 53 -13.92 4.27 -6.93
CA GLN A 53 -13.03 3.40 -7.70
C GLN A 53 -13.58 3.16 -9.11
N ASP A 54 -14.10 4.21 -9.75
CA ASP A 54 -14.75 4.13 -11.07
C ASP A 54 -13.80 3.60 -12.17
N ASP A 55 -12.49 3.82 -12.03
CA ASP A 55 -11.45 3.39 -12.96
C ASP A 55 -10.88 1.98 -12.65
N ASP A 56 -11.17 1.43 -11.48
CA ASP A 56 -10.83 0.06 -11.08
C ASP A 56 -12.01 -0.65 -10.39
N PRO A 57 -13.03 -1.10 -11.16
CA PRO A 57 -14.29 -1.61 -10.61
C PRO A 57 -14.11 -2.85 -9.72
N ASN A 58 -13.00 -3.57 -9.89
CA ASN A 58 -12.71 -4.78 -9.11
C ASN A 58 -12.03 -4.48 -7.78
N TRP A 59 -11.52 -3.26 -7.55
CA TRP A 59 -10.84 -2.91 -6.31
C TRP A 59 -11.74 -3.13 -5.09
N ASN A 60 -12.90 -2.49 -5.06
CA ASN A 60 -13.84 -2.63 -3.94
C ASN A 60 -14.37 -4.06 -3.81
N LEU A 61 -14.61 -4.73 -4.94
CA LEU A 61 -15.04 -6.12 -4.96
C LEU A 61 -14.05 -7.03 -4.24
N TYR A 62 -12.75 -6.80 -4.40
CA TYR A 62 -11.74 -7.66 -3.79
C TYR A 62 -11.29 -7.21 -2.40
N THR A 63 -11.35 -5.92 -2.12
CA THR A 63 -10.75 -5.35 -0.91
C THR A 63 -11.73 -5.19 0.24
N LEU A 64 -13.04 -5.09 -0.04
CA LEU A 64 -14.08 -4.96 0.99
C LEU A 64 -14.63 -6.33 1.40
N PHE A 65 -14.87 -6.48 2.71
CA PHE A 65 -15.69 -7.53 3.29
C PHE A 65 -17.17 -7.18 3.21
N ALA A 66 -18.04 -8.16 3.50
CA ALA A 66 -19.49 -7.98 3.42
C ALA A 66 -20.04 -6.88 4.34
N ASP A 67 -19.37 -6.60 5.46
CA ASP A 67 -19.74 -5.52 6.38
C ASP A 67 -19.20 -4.14 5.96
N GLY A 68 -18.49 -4.07 4.81
CA GLY A 68 -17.82 -2.89 4.29
C GLY A 68 -16.48 -2.58 4.94
N SER A 69 -15.99 -3.45 5.83
CA SER A 69 -14.62 -3.34 6.35
C SER A 69 -13.60 -3.80 5.32
N ARG A 70 -12.32 -3.47 5.54
CA ARG A 70 -11.18 -4.00 4.78
C ARG A 70 -10.00 -4.23 5.70
N ARG A 71 -9.06 -5.04 5.23
CA ARG A 71 -7.83 -5.35 5.96
C ARG A 71 -6.77 -4.29 5.70
N VAL A 72 -6.32 -3.64 6.76
CA VAL A 72 -5.31 -2.58 6.70
C VAL A 72 -4.27 -2.72 7.80
N VAL A 73 -3.08 -2.16 7.59
CA VAL A 73 -2.08 -2.00 8.65
C VAL A 73 -2.65 -1.11 9.75
N LYS A 74 -2.47 -1.49 11.01
CA LYS A 74 -2.83 -0.66 12.16
C LYS A 74 -2.01 0.62 12.20
N HIS A 75 -2.57 1.64 12.84
CA HIS A 75 -1.81 2.82 13.23
C HIS A 75 -1.31 2.67 14.67
N GLY A 76 -0.01 2.91 14.93
CA GLY A 76 0.60 2.79 16.27
C GLY A 76 0.24 4.00 17.15
N SER A 77 0.74 5.18 16.77
CA SER A 77 0.23 6.48 17.24
C SER A 77 -0.89 6.95 16.30
N PRO A 78 -1.82 7.85 16.71
CA PRO A 78 -2.94 8.26 15.89
C PRO A 78 -2.52 8.66 14.47
N GLY A 79 -2.91 7.85 13.49
CA GLY A 79 -2.63 8.08 12.07
C GLY A 79 -1.23 7.68 11.58
N ILE A 80 -0.33 7.14 12.41
CA ILE A 80 1.01 6.73 11.98
C ILE A 80 1.05 5.21 11.75
N CYS A 81 1.42 4.77 10.55
CA CYS A 81 1.64 3.35 10.21
C CYS A 81 2.49 2.64 11.28
N TRP A 82 2.07 1.46 11.71
CA TRP A 82 2.77 0.64 12.71
C TRP A 82 4.25 0.41 12.40
N PHE A 83 4.61 0.29 11.12
CA PHE A 83 5.98 0.03 10.69
C PHE A 83 6.82 1.29 10.46
N LEU A 84 6.26 2.50 10.63
CA LEU A 84 7.01 3.73 10.44
C LEU A 84 7.88 4.05 11.66
N THR A 85 9.15 4.33 11.42
CA THR A 85 10.11 4.81 12.41
C THR A 85 10.70 6.15 11.96
N THR A 86 11.49 6.79 12.83
CA THR A 86 12.23 8.02 12.48
C THR A 86 13.29 7.80 11.39
N GLN A 87 13.66 6.54 11.12
CA GLN A 87 14.59 6.15 10.04
C GLN A 87 13.86 5.68 8.78
N GLY A 88 12.53 5.74 8.75
CA GLY A 88 11.69 5.22 7.68
C GLY A 88 11.00 3.91 8.05
N CYS A 89 10.55 3.17 7.03
CA CYS A 89 9.82 1.92 7.23
C CYS A 89 10.75 0.82 7.79
N LEU A 90 10.31 0.15 8.86
CA LEU A 90 10.99 -0.99 9.46
C LEU A 90 11.07 -2.19 8.51
N LEU A 91 10.10 -2.34 7.60
CA LEU A 91 10.06 -3.46 6.68
C LEU A 91 11.04 -3.26 5.52
N PRO A 92 11.87 -4.27 5.20
CA PRO A 92 12.66 -4.27 3.98
C PRO A 92 11.73 -4.34 2.76
N GLU A 93 12.19 -3.81 1.63
CA GLU A 93 11.36 -3.57 0.46
C GLU A 93 10.55 -4.79 0.00
N GLN A 94 11.17 -5.96 -0.08
CA GLN A 94 10.49 -7.19 -0.54
C GLN A 94 9.43 -7.72 0.43
N VAL A 95 9.46 -7.29 1.70
CA VAL A 95 8.51 -7.68 2.75
C VAL A 95 7.39 -6.66 2.90
N ARG A 96 7.56 -5.43 2.41
CA ARG A 96 6.54 -4.39 2.48
C ARG A 96 5.24 -4.85 1.80
N PRO A 97 4.07 -4.33 2.25
CA PRO A 97 2.82 -4.53 1.55
C PRO A 97 2.95 -4.23 0.06
N LEU A 98 2.30 -5.01 -0.80
CA LEU A 98 2.38 -4.80 -2.25
C LEU A 98 1.96 -3.38 -2.66
N VAL A 99 0.94 -2.81 -2.02
CA VAL A 99 0.54 -1.40 -2.25
C VAL A 99 1.63 -0.40 -1.88
N CYS A 100 2.46 -0.70 -0.87
CA CYS A 100 3.62 0.14 -0.51
C CYS A 100 4.78 -0.02 -1.49
N ARG A 101 4.94 -1.21 -2.08
CA ARG A 101 5.94 -1.47 -3.13
C ARG A 101 5.55 -0.84 -4.46
N LEU A 102 4.26 -0.62 -4.68
CA LEU A 102 3.74 0.09 -5.84
C LEU A 102 3.81 1.60 -5.71
N HIS A 103 3.85 2.18 -4.51
CA HIS A 103 3.90 3.64 -4.35
C HIS A 103 5.23 4.23 -4.86
N PRO A 104 5.23 5.27 -5.72
CA PRO A 104 4.13 6.19 -6.02
C PRO A 104 3.44 5.90 -7.37
N VAL A 105 3.64 4.73 -7.96
CA VAL A 105 2.95 4.32 -9.17
C VAL A 105 1.44 4.20 -8.90
N GLU A 106 0.64 4.83 -9.76
CA GLU A 106 -0.81 4.68 -9.80
C GLU A 106 -1.17 3.53 -10.75
N PHE A 107 -2.21 2.77 -10.41
CA PHE A 107 -2.54 1.54 -11.12
C PHE A 107 -4.01 1.15 -10.98
N THR A 108 -4.47 0.32 -11.92
CA THR A 108 -5.73 -0.45 -11.86
C THR A 108 -5.42 -1.95 -12.00
N GLU A 109 -6.45 -2.80 -12.01
CA GLU A 109 -6.25 -4.23 -12.32
C GLU A 109 -5.67 -4.49 -13.72
N GLN A 110 -5.80 -3.56 -14.66
CA GLN A 110 -5.38 -3.80 -16.04
C GLN A 110 -3.98 -3.27 -16.31
N LYS A 111 -3.56 -2.19 -15.66
CA LYS A 111 -2.30 -1.51 -15.98
C LYS A 111 -1.85 -0.52 -14.91
N ILE A 112 -0.60 -0.10 -15.04
CA ILE A 112 -0.10 1.14 -14.46
C ILE A 112 -0.69 2.34 -15.23
N THR A 113 -1.21 3.34 -14.50
CA THR A 113 -1.89 4.52 -15.07
C THR A 113 -1.06 5.80 -14.97
N GLY A 114 -0.07 5.86 -14.08
CA GLY A 114 0.75 7.05 -13.92
C GLY A 114 1.57 7.05 -12.63
N LEU A 115 1.90 8.26 -12.18
CA LEU A 115 2.58 8.52 -10.91
C LEU A 115 1.74 9.45 -10.06
N SER A 116 1.67 9.16 -8.78
CA SER A 116 0.94 9.93 -7.80
C SER A 116 1.53 11.33 -7.67
N ARG A 117 0.64 12.32 -7.75
CA ARG A 117 0.95 13.75 -7.52
C ARG A 117 1.19 14.07 -6.05
N GLU A 118 0.90 13.13 -5.15
CA GLU A 118 1.06 13.32 -3.71
C GLU A 118 2.51 13.11 -3.25
N CYS A 119 3.33 12.45 -4.07
CA CYS A 119 4.75 12.32 -3.79
C CYS A 119 5.44 13.65 -4.07
N PRO A 120 6.15 14.25 -3.10
CA PRO A 120 6.64 15.61 -3.22
C PRO A 120 7.90 15.69 -4.11
N ALA A 121 7.69 15.52 -5.41
CA ALA A 121 8.74 15.56 -6.42
C ALA A 121 9.48 16.90 -6.45
N GLU A 122 8.89 17.97 -5.90
CA GLU A 122 9.53 19.27 -5.73
C GLU A 122 10.81 19.24 -4.85
N HIS A 123 10.99 18.18 -4.07
CA HIS A 123 12.19 17.98 -3.24
C HIS A 123 13.31 17.22 -3.97
N LEU A 124 13.10 16.79 -5.21
CA LEU A 124 14.11 16.10 -6.00
C LEU A 124 15.11 17.09 -6.62
N PRO A 125 16.39 16.70 -6.76
CA PRO A 125 17.33 17.39 -7.65
C PRO A 125 16.77 17.48 -9.08
N GLY A 126 17.12 18.55 -9.81
CA GLY A 126 16.54 18.86 -11.13
C GLY A 126 16.81 17.83 -12.23
N ASP A 127 17.71 16.88 -12.01
CA ASP A 127 18.07 15.76 -12.88
C ASP A 127 17.51 14.41 -12.41
N GLU A 128 16.87 14.33 -11.24
CA GLU A 128 16.28 13.10 -10.71
C GLU A 128 14.77 13.02 -10.94
N THR A 129 14.30 11.84 -11.31
CA THR A 129 12.86 11.52 -11.34
C THR A 129 12.44 10.79 -10.06
N LEU A 130 11.13 10.78 -9.76
CA LEU A 130 10.58 10.00 -8.63
C LEU A 130 10.99 8.52 -8.70
N LEU A 131 10.89 7.91 -9.87
CA LEU A 131 11.24 6.50 -10.06
C LEU A 131 12.73 6.27 -9.84
N THR A 132 13.59 7.15 -10.36
CA THR A 132 15.05 7.05 -10.18
C THR A 132 15.44 7.21 -8.71
N ASN A 133 14.89 8.21 -8.00
CA ASN A 133 15.24 8.46 -6.59
C ASN A 133 14.74 7.35 -5.66
N LEU A 134 13.58 6.78 -5.97
CA LEU A 134 12.99 5.68 -5.22
C LEU A 134 13.52 4.31 -5.63
N GLU A 135 14.44 4.27 -6.61
CA GLU A 135 15.02 3.05 -7.17
C GLU A 135 13.93 2.07 -7.66
N MET A 136 12.85 2.62 -8.22
CA MET A 136 11.71 1.85 -8.70
C MET A 136 11.86 1.49 -10.17
N ASP A 137 11.62 0.21 -10.45
CA ASP A 137 11.53 -0.35 -11.79
C ASP A 137 10.04 -0.57 -12.15
N LEU A 138 9.61 -0.06 -13.31
CA LEU A 138 8.24 -0.22 -13.78
C LEU A 138 7.91 -1.67 -14.10
N ASP A 139 8.88 -2.48 -14.53
CA ASP A 139 8.66 -3.91 -14.77
C ASP A 139 8.42 -4.63 -13.44
N LEU A 140 9.18 -4.29 -12.40
CA LEU A 140 8.96 -4.80 -11.05
C LEU A 140 7.62 -4.31 -10.47
N ALA A 141 7.25 -3.06 -10.73
CA ALA A 141 5.95 -2.52 -10.32
C ALA A 141 4.81 -3.29 -11.00
N GLU A 142 4.91 -3.59 -12.29
CA GLU A 142 3.92 -4.38 -13.01
C GLU A 142 3.80 -5.80 -12.44
N LEU A 143 4.91 -6.44 -12.09
CA LEU A 143 4.90 -7.74 -11.39
C LEU A 143 4.22 -7.65 -10.02
N CYS A 144 4.51 -6.61 -9.23
CA CYS A 144 3.86 -6.39 -7.94
C CYS A 144 2.36 -6.15 -8.08
N ARG A 145 1.95 -5.43 -9.12
CA ARG A 145 0.55 -5.14 -9.44
C ARG A 145 -0.18 -6.43 -9.78
N GLN A 146 0.36 -7.23 -10.70
CA GLN A 146 -0.19 -8.54 -11.05
C GLN A 146 -0.31 -9.47 -9.83
N GLN A 147 0.72 -9.50 -8.98
CA GLN A 147 0.70 -10.26 -7.74
C GLN A 147 -0.40 -9.78 -6.79
N LEU A 148 -0.56 -8.46 -6.62
CA LEU A 148 -1.59 -7.89 -5.75
C LEU A 148 -2.99 -8.33 -6.16
N TYR A 149 -3.37 -8.15 -7.43
CA TYR A 149 -4.70 -8.56 -7.89
C TYR A 149 -4.89 -10.06 -7.89
N ALA A 150 -3.84 -10.85 -8.16
CA ALA A 150 -3.91 -12.30 -8.05
C ALA A 150 -4.23 -12.73 -6.60
N GLU A 151 -3.54 -12.16 -5.60
CA GLU A 151 -3.77 -12.45 -4.19
C GLU A 151 -5.16 -11.99 -3.72
N LEU A 152 -5.57 -10.78 -4.09
CA LEU A 152 -6.88 -10.22 -3.75
C LEU A 152 -8.04 -11.02 -4.37
N ARG A 153 -7.90 -11.44 -5.63
CA ARG A 153 -8.89 -12.27 -6.33
C ARG A 153 -8.99 -13.65 -5.69
N GLN A 154 -7.86 -14.29 -5.40
CA GLN A 154 -7.84 -15.57 -4.71
C GLN A 154 -8.51 -15.48 -3.34
N GLU A 155 -8.22 -14.45 -2.55
CA GLU A 155 -8.85 -14.28 -1.24
C GLU A 155 -10.38 -14.15 -1.37
N THR A 156 -10.85 -13.35 -2.34
CA THR A 156 -12.28 -13.13 -2.58
C THR A 156 -13.02 -14.43 -2.92
N LEU A 157 -12.41 -15.32 -3.71
CA LEU A 157 -12.99 -16.62 -4.05
C LEU A 157 -13.13 -17.55 -2.84
N HIS A 158 -12.29 -17.40 -1.83
CA HIS A 158 -12.29 -18.22 -0.61
C HIS A 158 -13.04 -17.57 0.56
N ARG A 159 -13.52 -16.31 0.42
CA ARG A 159 -14.37 -15.69 1.45
C ARG A 159 -15.75 -16.38 1.43
N PRO A 160 -16.30 -16.75 2.60
CA PRO A 160 -17.66 -17.27 2.66
C PRO A 160 -18.61 -16.20 2.12
N LYS A 161 -19.51 -16.60 1.20
CA LYS A 161 -20.56 -15.72 0.69
C LYS A 161 -21.41 -15.27 1.89
N ALA A 162 -21.74 -13.97 1.94
CA ALA A 162 -22.73 -13.48 2.90
C ALA A 162 -24.02 -14.30 2.71
N ALA A 163 -24.53 -14.85 3.81
CA ALA A 163 -25.78 -15.61 3.86
C ALA A 163 -26.99 -14.69 3.66
#